data_AF-A0A077R493-F1
#
_entry.id   AF-A0A077R493-F1
#
_cell.length_a   1.000
_cell.length_b   1.000
_cell.length_c   1.000
_cell.angle_alpha   90.00
_cell.angle_beta   90.00
_cell.angle_gamma   90.00
#
_symmetry.space_group_name_H-M   'P 1'
#
loop_
_entity.id
_entity.type
_entity.pdbx_description
1 polymer ?
#
loop_
_entity_poly.entity_id
_entity_poly.type
_entity_poly.pdbx_seq_one_letter_code
_entity_poly.pdbx_strand_id
1 'polypeptide(L)'
;MTSSSCKSSITADDREHILVTGLQHKSRGNSCFKNGDMKSALASYHHAVLHLSGLESRGILDLVSGTSGKHEKPDNLCSDSKNEDESEPNGDRGNRQKLGEGLKQGESEKELSLVYSNMAACYLKLKKFDRAVECSEKALKSDSKNVKAKFRKAQALRQAGDMYKAKSFLETTIDGLKNDKSKQNTQAAIVEEFENELAMVVKTIETKEVMGRNKWKGFLGRNPKVFDVSKQG
;
A
#
# COMPACT_ATOMS: atom_id res chain seq x y z
N MET A 1 -14.50 -2.14 53.70
CA MET A 1 -13.92 -1.02 52.93
C MET A 1 -13.88 -1.44 51.48
N THR A 2 -14.79 -0.91 50.67
CA THR A 2 -15.03 -1.30 49.28
C THR A 2 -13.98 -0.66 48.37
N SER A 3 -13.14 -1.49 47.75
CA SER A 3 -12.17 -1.07 46.73
C SER A 3 -12.90 -0.57 45.49
N SER A 4 -12.83 0.74 45.27
CA SER A 4 -13.39 1.42 44.09
C SER A 4 -12.58 1.02 42.85
N SER A 5 -13.20 0.20 42.00
CA SER A 5 -12.63 -0.33 40.76
C SER A 5 -12.69 0.72 39.66
N CYS A 6 -11.58 1.42 39.41
CA CYS A 6 -11.46 2.34 38.26
C CYS A 6 -11.45 1.54 36.95
N LYS A 7 -12.59 1.54 36.24
CA LYS A 7 -12.73 1.06 34.88
C LYS A 7 -12.08 2.08 33.94
N SER A 8 -10.94 1.78 33.33
CA SER A 8 -10.39 2.64 32.26
C SER A 8 -10.91 2.17 30.91
N SER A 9 -12.20 2.38 30.66
CA SER A 9 -12.77 2.36 29.30
C SER A 9 -12.19 3.55 28.53
N ILE A 10 -11.49 3.29 27.42
CA ILE A 10 -11.01 4.35 26.51
C ILE A 10 -12.21 5.21 26.12
N THR A 11 -12.16 6.48 26.46
CA THR A 11 -13.24 7.43 26.23
C THR A 11 -13.35 7.78 24.75
N ALA A 12 -14.47 8.38 24.32
CA ALA A 12 -14.59 8.89 22.95
C ALA A 12 -13.46 9.89 22.63
N ASP A 13 -13.10 10.72 23.61
CA ASP A 13 -12.01 11.71 23.50
C ASP A 13 -10.66 11.04 23.29
N ASP A 14 -10.39 9.91 23.97
CA ASP A 14 -9.16 9.14 23.79
C ASP A 14 -9.06 8.55 22.37
N ARG A 15 -10.19 8.09 21.79
CA ARG A 15 -10.22 7.56 20.41
C ARG A 15 -9.95 8.65 19.40
N GLU A 16 -10.55 9.83 19.61
CA GLU A 16 -10.33 11.00 18.77
C GLU A 16 -8.86 11.44 18.85
N HIS A 17 -8.28 11.51 20.06
CA HIS A 17 -6.89 11.85 20.25
C HIS A 17 -5.93 10.87 19.54
N ILE A 18 -6.16 9.56 19.64
CA ILE A 18 -5.35 8.54 18.96
C ILE A 18 -5.45 8.70 17.44
N LEU A 19 -6.66 8.95 16.92
CA LEU A 19 -6.86 9.15 15.49
C LEU A 19 -6.13 10.41 15.00
N VAL A 20 -6.29 11.53 15.70
CA VAL A 20 -5.60 12.80 15.39
C VAL A 20 -4.09 12.60 15.41
N THR A 21 -3.55 11.89 16.40
CA THR A 21 -2.12 11.55 16.49
C THR A 21 -1.68 10.72 15.28
N GLY A 22 -2.46 9.71 14.89
CA GLY A 22 -2.18 8.90 13.69
C GLY A 22 -2.15 9.72 12.40
N LEU A 23 -3.10 10.66 12.25
CA LEU A 23 -3.17 11.57 11.11
C LEU A 23 -2.01 12.56 11.08
N GLN A 24 -1.56 13.04 12.23
CA GLN A 24 -0.38 13.90 12.34
C GLN A 24 0.88 13.16 11.85
N HIS A 25 1.07 11.91 12.26
CA HIS A 25 2.18 11.08 11.77
C HIS A 25 2.09 10.80 10.26
N LYS A 26 0.88 10.58 9.73
CA LYS A 26 0.65 10.48 8.27
C LYS A 26 1.07 11.77 7.56
N SER A 27 0.66 12.92 8.07
CA SER A 27 1.01 14.23 7.51
C SER A 27 2.52 14.46 7.50
N ARG A 28 3.19 14.18 8.63
CA ARG A 28 4.66 14.25 8.75
C ARG A 28 5.34 13.34 7.72
N GLY A 29 4.86 12.11 7.56
CA GLY A 29 5.36 11.18 6.55
C GLY A 29 5.22 11.71 5.13
N ASN A 30 4.09 12.35 4.81
CA ASN A 30 3.86 12.98 3.51
C ASN A 30 4.85 14.13 3.24
N SER A 31 5.13 14.96 4.26
CA SER A 31 6.14 16.02 4.14
C SER A 31 7.54 15.43 3.88
N CYS A 32 7.95 14.42 4.65
CA CYS A 32 9.22 13.72 4.41
C CYS A 32 9.29 13.08 3.01
N PHE A 33 8.18 12.49 2.52
CA PHE A 33 8.11 11.90 1.19
C PHE A 33 8.29 12.92 0.07
N LYS A 34 7.70 14.12 0.23
CA LYS A 34 7.88 15.24 -0.70
C LYS A 34 9.33 15.72 -0.69
N ASN A 35 9.96 15.76 0.47
CA ASN A 35 11.36 16.15 0.64
C ASN A 35 12.37 15.07 0.16
N GLY A 36 11.90 13.92 -0.32
CA GLY A 36 12.75 12.84 -0.81
C GLY A 36 13.32 11.92 0.28
N ASP A 37 13.07 12.21 1.55
CA ASP A 37 13.52 11.36 2.66
C ASP A 37 12.57 10.17 2.87
N MET A 38 12.83 9.10 2.12
CA MET A 38 12.04 7.88 2.16
C MET A 38 12.12 7.14 3.51
N LYS A 39 13.24 7.24 4.23
CA LYS A 39 13.44 6.50 5.48
C LYS A 39 12.61 7.13 6.60
N SER A 40 12.69 8.45 6.74
CA SER A 40 11.88 9.18 7.73
C SER A 40 10.39 9.16 7.38
N ALA A 41 10.05 9.17 6.08
CA ALA A 41 8.69 8.98 5.63
C ALA A 41 8.13 7.62 6.08
N LEU A 42 8.86 6.53 5.80
CA LEU A 42 8.47 5.18 6.23
C LEU A 42 8.33 5.07 7.75
N ALA A 43 9.27 5.62 8.52
CA ALA A 43 9.19 5.62 9.98
C ALA A 43 7.92 6.33 10.47
N SER A 44 7.63 7.52 9.92
CA SER A 44 6.42 8.27 10.27
C SER A 44 5.14 7.52 9.88
N TYR A 45 5.12 6.85 8.72
CA TYR A 45 3.98 6.02 8.33
C TYR A 45 3.81 4.79 9.22
N HIS A 46 4.89 4.16 9.68
CA HIS A 46 4.81 3.08 10.66
C HIS A 46 4.17 3.55 11.98
N HIS A 47 4.56 4.72 12.48
CA HIS A 47 3.90 5.33 13.64
C HIS A 47 2.40 5.57 13.39
N ALA A 48 2.04 6.11 12.22
CA ALA A 48 0.63 6.29 11.86
C ALA A 48 -0.15 4.97 11.87
N VAL A 49 0.43 3.90 11.33
CA VAL A 49 -0.18 2.55 11.35
C VAL A 49 -0.38 2.07 12.78
N LEU A 50 0.57 2.27 13.70
CA LEU A 50 0.42 1.82 15.10
C LEU A 50 -0.78 2.47 15.79
N HIS A 51 -0.98 3.78 15.58
CA HIS A 51 -2.14 4.48 16.16
C HIS A 51 -3.45 4.05 15.49
N LEU A 52 -3.50 3.97 14.16
CA LEU A 52 -4.71 3.65 13.41
C LEU A 52 -5.13 2.17 13.57
N SER A 53 -4.19 1.23 13.49
CA SER A 53 -4.47 -0.21 13.69
C SER A 53 -4.74 -0.56 15.17
N GLY A 54 -4.15 0.20 16.09
CA GLY A 54 -4.43 0.07 17.53
C GLY A 54 -5.88 0.38 17.88
N LEU A 55 -6.53 1.29 17.13
CA LEU A 55 -7.97 1.56 17.27
C LEU A 55 -8.82 0.39 16.78
N GLU A 56 -8.39 -0.30 15.72
CA GLU A 56 -9.09 -1.44 15.11
C GLU A 56 -8.97 -2.71 15.96
N SER A 57 -7.76 -3.03 16.45
CA SER A 57 -7.47 -4.29 17.16
C SER A 57 -7.90 -4.26 18.64
N ARG A 58 -7.92 -3.09 19.27
CA ARG A 58 -8.29 -2.98 20.70
C ARG A 58 -9.77 -3.15 20.97
N GLY A 59 -10.63 -3.07 19.94
CA GLY A 59 -12.03 -3.48 20.05
C GLY A 59 -12.22 -4.97 20.33
N ILE A 60 -11.24 -5.81 19.94
CA ILE A 60 -11.27 -7.27 20.13
C ILE A 60 -10.47 -7.68 21.37
N LEU A 61 -9.37 -6.98 21.68
CA LEU A 61 -8.52 -7.29 22.84
C LEU A 61 -9.21 -6.96 24.18
N ASP A 62 -10.09 -5.96 24.22
CA ASP A 62 -10.91 -5.62 25.41
C ASP A 62 -11.97 -6.71 25.72
N LEU A 63 -12.26 -7.59 24.75
CA LEU A 63 -13.21 -8.70 24.91
C LEU A 63 -12.54 -10.01 25.39
N VAL A 64 -11.21 -10.14 25.28
CA VAL A 64 -10.48 -11.40 25.51
C VAL A 64 -9.34 -11.29 26.53
N SER A 65 -8.75 -10.13 26.77
CA SER A 65 -7.57 -10.00 27.64
C SER A 65 -7.89 -9.40 29.02
N GLY A 66 -8.47 -10.21 29.89
CA GLY A 66 -8.47 -10.00 31.35
C GLY A 66 -7.13 -10.31 32.02
N THR A 67 -5.97 -10.09 31.38
CA THR A 67 -4.67 -10.44 31.97
C THR A 67 -3.57 -9.43 31.66
N SER A 68 -3.23 -8.65 32.71
CA SER A 68 -1.91 -8.17 33.13
C SER A 68 -0.85 -7.77 32.07
N GLY A 69 -0.41 -6.52 32.17
CA GLY A 69 0.91 -6.07 31.70
C GLY A 69 1.11 -4.57 31.82
N LYS A 70 1.62 -4.11 32.96
CA LYS A 70 2.05 -2.72 33.21
C LYS A 70 3.21 -2.37 32.27
N HIS A 71 3.16 -1.23 31.58
CA HIS A 71 4.36 -0.58 31.07
C HIS A 71 4.24 0.93 31.19
N GLU A 72 5.18 1.48 31.96
CA GLU A 72 5.34 2.89 32.30
C GLU A 72 5.85 3.69 31.08
N LYS A 73 5.46 4.97 31.04
CA LYS A 73 5.89 5.98 30.08
C LYS A 73 7.42 6.10 30.03
N PRO A 74 8.02 6.36 28.86
CA PRO A 74 9.21 7.19 28.78
C PRO A 74 8.82 8.62 28.39
N ASP A 75 9.32 9.55 29.19
CA ASP A 75 9.17 10.99 29.06
C ASP A 75 9.94 11.57 27.85
N ASN A 76 9.35 12.62 27.27
CA ASN A 76 9.99 13.77 26.61
C ASN A 76 11.10 13.54 25.58
N LEU A 77 10.74 13.72 24.30
CA LEU A 77 11.66 14.13 23.24
C LEU A 77 11.24 15.52 22.74
N CYS A 78 11.99 16.56 23.11
CA CYS A 78 11.93 17.86 22.46
C CYS A 78 13.34 18.45 22.39
N SER A 79 13.81 18.74 21.19
CA SER A 79 14.83 19.75 20.94
C SER A 79 14.48 20.43 19.62
N ASP A 80 14.02 21.67 19.77
CA ASP A 80 13.74 22.63 18.72
C ASP A 80 14.93 22.85 17.78
N SER A 81 14.63 23.10 16.51
CA SER A 81 15.19 24.26 15.80
C SER A 81 14.34 24.58 14.58
N LYS A 82 13.81 25.80 14.62
CA LYS A 82 13.11 26.52 13.57
C LYS A 82 14.03 26.68 12.35
N ASN A 83 13.44 26.67 11.16
CA ASN A 83 13.53 27.81 10.24
C ASN A 83 12.50 27.63 9.12
N GLU A 84 11.75 28.71 8.94
CA GLU A 84 10.77 28.96 7.90
C GLU A 84 11.51 29.19 6.58
N ASP A 85 11.08 28.55 5.50
CA ASP A 85 11.15 29.19 4.19
C ASP A 85 10.00 28.68 3.30
N GLU A 86 9.18 29.64 2.93
CA GLU A 86 7.96 29.52 2.12
C GLU A 86 8.35 29.52 0.65
N SER A 87 8.13 28.40 -0.04
CA SER A 87 7.84 28.41 -1.48
C SER A 87 7.13 27.13 -1.88
N GLU A 88 5.80 27.21 -2.04
CA GLU A 88 5.00 26.15 -2.64
C GLU A 88 5.43 25.88 -4.09
N PRO A 89 5.29 24.63 -4.56
CA PRO A 89 4.49 24.47 -5.76
C PRO A 89 3.48 23.30 -5.69
N ASN A 90 2.22 23.67 -5.86
CA ASN A 90 1.14 23.01 -6.61
C ASN A 90 1.01 21.47 -6.56
N GLY A 91 -0.10 21.01 -5.95
CA GLY A 91 -0.84 19.84 -6.45
C GLY A 91 -1.15 18.72 -5.46
N ASP A 92 -1.89 18.99 -4.37
CA ASP A 92 -2.89 18.04 -3.84
C ASP A 92 -3.87 18.78 -2.91
N ARG A 93 -4.87 19.44 -3.52
CA ARG A 93 -5.80 20.37 -2.87
C ARG A 93 -7.10 19.64 -2.46
N GLY A 94 -6.98 18.53 -1.71
CA GLY A 94 -8.13 17.69 -1.40
C GLY A 94 -8.01 16.89 -0.10
N ASN A 95 -7.77 17.56 1.04
CA ASN A 95 -8.26 17.14 2.37
C ASN A 95 -7.70 18.05 3.49
N ARG A 96 -7.94 19.37 3.41
CA ARG A 96 -7.65 20.30 4.52
C ARG A 96 -8.90 20.76 5.28
N GLN A 97 -10.10 20.39 4.85
CA GLN A 97 -11.35 20.82 5.51
C GLN A 97 -12.24 19.63 5.82
N LYS A 98 -12.13 19.14 7.06
CA LYS A 98 -13.19 18.56 7.91
C LYS A 98 -12.51 17.94 9.15
N LEU A 99 -11.98 18.79 10.03
CA LEU A 99 -11.75 18.42 11.43
C LEU A 99 -12.96 18.97 12.20
N GLY A 100 -13.86 18.11 12.65
CA GLY A 100 -14.97 18.56 13.53
C GLY A 100 -16.35 17.93 13.31
N GLU A 101 -16.47 16.76 12.68
CA GLU A 101 -17.75 16.03 12.64
C GLU A 101 -17.49 14.58 13.09
N GLY A 102 -18.21 14.12 14.12
CA GLY A 102 -17.98 12.87 14.84
C GLY A 102 -17.68 11.67 13.94
N LEU A 103 -16.48 11.12 14.13
CA LEU A 103 -15.87 10.19 13.19
C LEU A 103 -16.38 8.76 13.39
N LYS A 104 -16.83 8.14 12.31
CA LYS A 104 -17.35 6.76 12.31
C LYS A 104 -16.17 5.80 12.16
N GLN A 105 -16.26 4.61 12.75
CA GLN A 105 -15.21 3.57 12.72
C GLN A 105 -14.56 3.38 11.33
N GLY A 106 -15.34 3.47 10.25
CA GLY A 106 -14.87 3.33 8.87
C GLY A 106 -13.99 4.46 8.32
N GLU A 107 -13.80 5.57 9.03
CA GLU A 107 -12.81 6.60 8.64
C GLU A 107 -11.39 6.18 9.00
N SER A 108 -11.22 5.47 10.13
CA SER A 108 -9.91 4.95 10.53
C SER A 108 -9.36 3.92 9.54
N GLU A 109 -10.22 3.04 9.01
CA GLU A 109 -9.87 2.03 8.00
C GLU A 109 -9.48 2.65 6.65
N LYS A 110 -10.21 3.68 6.22
CA LYS A 110 -9.87 4.45 5.00
C LYS A 110 -8.51 5.12 5.15
N GLU A 111 -8.28 5.77 6.29
CA GLU A 111 -7.02 6.43 6.59
C GLU A 111 -5.86 5.44 6.66
N LEU A 112 -6.08 4.28 7.27
CA LEU A 112 -5.12 3.17 7.30
C LEU A 112 -4.79 2.67 5.89
N SER A 113 -5.79 2.52 5.01
CA SER A 113 -5.58 2.17 3.60
C SER A 113 -4.70 3.19 2.88
N LEU A 114 -4.93 4.49 3.11
CA LEU A 114 -4.13 5.56 2.50
C LEU A 114 -2.67 5.52 2.98
N VAL A 115 -2.43 5.28 4.28
CA VAL A 115 -1.08 5.17 4.84
C VAL A 115 -0.33 3.99 4.23
N TYR A 116 -0.93 2.80 4.18
CA TYR A 116 -0.32 1.63 3.55
C TYR A 116 -0.04 1.85 2.06
N SER A 117 -0.95 2.51 1.36
CA SER A 117 -0.74 2.88 -0.04
C SER A 117 0.47 3.80 -0.20
N ASN A 118 0.66 4.79 0.69
CA ASN A 118 1.81 5.69 0.66
C ASN A 118 3.13 4.98 1.02
N MET A 119 3.09 4.01 1.94
CA MET A 119 4.23 3.13 2.21
C MET A 119 4.62 2.32 0.97
N ALA A 120 3.64 1.79 0.22
CA ALA A 120 3.91 1.09 -1.04
C ALA A 120 4.62 2.00 -2.05
N ALA A 121 4.23 3.27 -2.16
CA ALA A 121 4.92 4.25 -3.01
C ALA A 121 6.38 4.49 -2.57
N CYS A 122 6.64 4.54 -1.26
CA CYS A 122 8.01 4.63 -0.73
C CYS A 122 8.83 3.40 -1.12
N TYR A 123 8.28 2.20 -0.96
CA TYR A 123 8.96 0.96 -1.29
C TYR A 123 9.22 0.78 -2.79
N LEU A 124 8.31 1.26 -3.65
CA LEU A 124 8.52 1.34 -5.10
C LEU A 124 9.73 2.23 -5.43
N LYS A 125 9.82 3.43 -4.84
CA LYS A 125 10.98 4.32 -5.03
C LYS A 125 12.29 3.70 -4.52
N LEU A 126 12.23 2.91 -3.45
CA LEU A 126 13.37 2.17 -2.89
C LEU A 126 13.68 0.86 -3.64
N LYS A 127 12.96 0.53 -4.70
CA LYS A 127 13.07 -0.73 -5.46
C LYS A 127 12.91 -2.00 -4.61
N LYS A 128 12.14 -1.92 -3.52
CA LYS A 128 11.80 -3.06 -2.65
C LYS A 128 10.41 -3.57 -3.00
N PHE A 129 10.32 -4.30 -4.12
CA PHE A 129 9.03 -4.64 -4.73
C PHE A 129 8.17 -5.57 -3.88
N ASP A 130 8.76 -6.57 -3.21
CA ASP A 130 8.00 -7.51 -2.37
C ASP A 130 7.25 -6.79 -1.25
N ARG A 131 7.93 -5.86 -0.56
CA ARG A 131 7.31 -5.03 0.48
C ARG A 131 6.26 -4.08 -0.07
N ALA A 132 6.44 -3.57 -1.29
CA ALA A 132 5.45 -2.73 -1.95
C ALA A 132 4.16 -3.51 -2.27
N VAL A 133 4.28 -4.76 -2.70
CA VAL A 133 3.13 -5.66 -2.90
C VAL A 133 2.41 -5.91 -1.58
N GLU A 134 3.14 -6.28 -0.52
CA GLU A 134 2.56 -6.54 0.79
C GLU A 134 1.81 -5.31 1.36
N CYS A 135 2.41 -4.12 1.27
CA CYS A 135 1.77 -2.87 1.71
C CYS A 135 0.51 -2.57 0.89
N SER A 136 0.56 -2.81 -0.43
CA SER A 136 -0.61 -2.59 -1.29
C SER A 136 -1.73 -3.57 -0.98
N GLU A 137 -1.42 -4.83 -0.63
CA GLU A 137 -2.40 -5.81 -0.18
C GLU A 137 -3.05 -5.44 1.15
N LYS A 138 -2.25 -4.97 2.12
CA LYS A 138 -2.78 -4.44 3.39
C LYS A 138 -3.71 -3.24 3.17
N ALA A 139 -3.35 -2.35 2.24
CA ALA A 139 -4.21 -1.23 1.86
C ALA A 139 -5.55 -1.69 1.27
N LEU A 140 -5.54 -2.71 0.41
CA LEU A 140 -6.75 -3.25 -0.23
C LEU A 140 -7.62 -4.09 0.73
N LYS A 141 -7.02 -4.69 1.76
CA LYS A 141 -7.77 -5.33 2.85
C LYS A 141 -8.54 -4.30 3.68
N SER A 142 -7.95 -3.12 3.90
CA SER A 142 -8.57 -2.03 4.66
C SER A 142 -9.63 -1.29 3.81
N ASP A 143 -9.29 -0.96 2.55
CA ASP A 143 -10.23 -0.37 1.59
C ASP A 143 -10.01 -0.95 0.19
N SER A 144 -10.93 -1.82 -0.22
CA SER A 144 -10.89 -2.50 -1.52
C SER A 144 -11.14 -1.55 -2.71
N LYS A 145 -11.65 -0.33 -2.45
CA LYS A 145 -11.93 0.69 -3.46
C LYS A 145 -10.74 1.61 -3.72
N ASN A 146 -9.64 1.45 -2.98
CA ASN A 146 -8.45 2.30 -3.13
C ASN A 146 -7.72 2.04 -4.47
N VAL A 147 -8.03 2.87 -5.46
CA VAL A 147 -7.47 2.80 -6.82
C VAL A 147 -5.95 2.94 -6.81
N LYS A 148 -5.40 3.87 -6.01
CA LYS A 148 -3.94 4.09 -5.92
C LYS A 148 -3.22 2.85 -5.40
N ALA A 149 -3.82 2.12 -4.45
CA ALA A 149 -3.26 0.87 -3.96
C ALA A 149 -3.26 -0.24 -5.03
N LYS A 150 -4.34 -0.37 -5.82
CA LYS A 150 -4.39 -1.31 -6.95
C LYS A 150 -3.31 -1.00 -7.98
N PHE A 151 -3.16 0.26 -8.36
CA PHE A 151 -2.15 0.68 -9.33
C PHE A 151 -0.73 0.42 -8.82
N ARG A 152 -0.44 0.78 -7.56
CA ARG A 152 0.87 0.53 -6.92
C ARG A 152 1.19 -0.97 -6.83
N LYS A 153 0.19 -1.83 -6.57
CA LYS A 153 0.36 -3.29 -6.60
C LYS A 153 0.74 -3.79 -7.99
N ALA A 154 0.03 -3.36 -9.03
CA ALA A 154 0.33 -3.75 -10.40
C ALA A 154 1.75 -3.34 -10.82
N GLN A 155 2.13 -2.09 -10.52
CA GLN A 155 3.47 -1.57 -10.78
C GLN A 155 4.54 -2.36 -10.02
N ALA A 156 4.29 -2.71 -8.75
CA ALA A 156 5.22 -3.51 -7.95
C ALA A 156 5.40 -4.92 -8.52
N LEU A 157 4.33 -5.60 -8.91
CA LEU A 157 4.39 -6.93 -9.53
C LEU A 157 5.15 -6.91 -10.87
N ARG A 158 4.92 -5.88 -11.69
CA ARG A 158 5.67 -5.71 -12.95
C ARG A 158 7.16 -5.54 -12.66
N GLN A 159 7.52 -4.66 -11.73
CA GLN A 159 8.94 -4.40 -11.43
C GLN A 159 9.62 -5.56 -10.70
N ALA A 160 8.87 -6.37 -9.94
CA ALA A 160 9.36 -7.61 -9.32
C ALA A 160 9.71 -8.70 -10.36
N GLY A 161 9.18 -8.62 -11.58
CA GLY A 161 9.36 -9.66 -12.60
C GLY A 161 8.21 -10.66 -12.67
N ASP A 162 7.24 -10.57 -11.77
CA ASP A 162 6.06 -11.43 -11.65
C ASP A 162 4.97 -11.07 -12.68
N MET A 163 5.34 -11.08 -13.97
CA MET A 163 4.53 -10.56 -15.07
C MET A 163 3.16 -11.24 -15.20
N TYR A 164 3.09 -12.56 -15.01
CA TYR A 164 1.82 -13.30 -15.10
C TYR A 164 0.86 -12.95 -13.96
N LYS A 165 1.37 -12.75 -12.73
CA LYS A 165 0.56 -12.26 -11.60
C LYS A 165 0.10 -10.83 -11.84
N ALA A 166 0.98 -9.98 -12.37
CA ALA A 166 0.63 -8.60 -12.74
C ALA A 166 -0.51 -8.57 -13.77
N LYS A 167 -0.40 -9.39 -14.84
CA LYS A 167 -1.41 -9.52 -15.89
C LYS A 167 -2.78 -9.92 -15.32
N SER A 168 -2.83 -11.03 -14.59
CA SER A 168 -4.09 -11.53 -14.00
C SER A 168 -4.72 -10.53 -13.02
N PHE A 169 -3.90 -9.83 -12.23
CA PHE A 169 -4.37 -8.81 -11.30
C PHE A 169 -4.92 -7.57 -12.01
N LEU A 170 -4.30 -7.16 -13.12
CA LEU A 170 -4.76 -6.03 -13.94
C LEU A 170 -6.08 -6.34 -14.63
N GLU A 171 -6.21 -7.52 -15.25
CA GLU A 171 -7.45 -7.97 -15.91
C GLU A 171 -8.63 -7.97 -14.93
N THR A 172 -8.47 -8.64 -13.78
CA THR A 172 -9.50 -8.68 -12.72
C THR A 172 -9.84 -7.30 -12.17
N THR A 173 -8.88 -6.38 -12.09
CA THR A 173 -9.12 -4.99 -11.67
C THR A 173 -9.92 -4.22 -12.71
N ILE A 174 -9.58 -4.34 -13.99
CA ILE A 174 -10.26 -3.67 -15.10
C ILE A 174 -11.71 -4.15 -15.19
N ASP A 175 -11.94 -5.46 -15.12
CA ASP A 175 -13.29 -6.04 -15.16
C ASP A 175 -14.15 -5.55 -13.98
N GLY A 176 -13.56 -5.51 -12.78
CA GLY A 176 -14.23 -4.96 -11.60
C GLY A 176 -14.59 -3.48 -11.74
N LEU A 177 -13.73 -2.68 -12.37
CA LEU A 177 -13.99 -1.25 -12.60
C LEU A 177 -15.04 -1.02 -13.69
N LYS A 178 -15.03 -1.80 -14.78
CA LYS A 178 -16.01 -1.68 -15.88
C LYS A 178 -17.42 -2.06 -15.45
N ASN A 179 -17.53 -3.04 -14.56
CA ASN A 179 -18.82 -3.52 -14.04
C ASN A 179 -19.47 -2.55 -13.03
N ASP A 180 -18.71 -1.61 -12.46
CA ASP A 180 -19.22 -0.63 -11.51
C ASP A 180 -19.96 0.52 -12.24
N LYS A 181 -21.21 0.24 -12.64
CA LYS A 181 -22.08 1.16 -13.41
C LYS A 181 -22.32 2.51 -12.74
N SER A 182 -22.02 2.63 -11.44
CA SER A 182 -22.26 3.82 -10.63
C SER A 182 -21.35 5.01 -10.98
N LYS A 183 -20.20 4.79 -11.66
CA LYS A 183 -19.16 5.81 -11.88
C LYS A 183 -18.48 5.76 -13.25
N GLN A 184 -19.15 5.24 -14.28
CA GLN A 184 -18.56 4.99 -15.61
C GLN A 184 -17.81 6.20 -16.20
N ASN A 185 -18.38 7.40 -16.14
CA ASN A 185 -17.73 8.59 -16.73
C ASN A 185 -16.49 9.05 -15.97
N THR A 186 -16.40 8.81 -14.65
CA THR A 186 -15.25 9.21 -13.83
C THR A 186 -14.15 8.16 -13.81
N GLN A 187 -14.48 6.90 -14.10
CA GLN A 187 -13.54 5.78 -14.07
C GLN A 187 -12.92 5.47 -15.43
N ALA A 188 -13.42 6.02 -16.54
CA ALA A 188 -12.88 5.77 -17.88
C ALA A 188 -11.37 6.05 -17.98
N ALA A 189 -10.91 7.21 -17.51
CA ALA A 189 -9.47 7.55 -17.52
C ALA A 189 -8.63 6.64 -16.62
N ILE A 190 -9.21 6.20 -15.50
CA ILE A 190 -8.54 5.25 -14.59
C ILE A 190 -8.39 3.89 -15.27
N VAL A 191 -9.45 3.40 -15.91
CA VAL A 191 -9.45 2.14 -16.64
C VAL A 191 -8.43 2.18 -17.78
N GLU A 192 -8.35 3.28 -18.52
CA GLU A 192 -7.35 3.50 -19.57
C GLU A 192 -5.91 3.40 -19.02
N GLU A 193 -5.64 3.99 -17.84
CA GLU A 193 -4.33 3.88 -17.19
C GLU A 193 -3.96 2.43 -16.85
N PHE A 194 -4.92 1.63 -16.37
CA PHE A 194 -4.72 0.20 -16.10
C PHE A 194 -4.55 -0.62 -17.40
N GLU A 195 -5.28 -0.30 -18.46
CA GLU A 195 -5.15 -0.94 -19.77
C GLU A 195 -3.77 -0.67 -20.40
N ASN A 196 -3.25 0.55 -20.25
CA ASN A 196 -1.91 0.91 -20.69
C ASN A 196 -0.82 0.11 -19.93
N GLU A 197 -0.96 -0.04 -18.62
CA GLU A 197 -0.04 -0.87 -17.82
C GLU A 197 -0.15 -2.35 -18.22
N LEU A 198 -1.36 -2.86 -18.48
CA LEU A 198 -1.59 -4.22 -18.95
C LEU A 198 -0.93 -4.47 -20.30
N ALA A 199 -1.07 -3.55 -21.25
CA ALA A 199 -0.43 -3.63 -22.57
C ALA A 199 1.10 -3.70 -22.46
N MET A 200 1.70 -2.91 -21.55
CA MET A 200 3.15 -3.00 -21.29
C MET A 200 3.57 -4.36 -20.72
N VAL A 201 2.80 -4.91 -19.78
CA VAL A 201 3.07 -6.24 -19.20
C VAL A 201 2.97 -7.33 -20.26
N VAL A 202 1.90 -7.32 -21.07
CA VAL A 202 1.69 -8.30 -22.15
C VAL A 202 2.82 -8.25 -23.16
N LYS A 203 3.21 -7.05 -23.63
CA LYS A 203 4.35 -6.88 -24.53
C LYS A 203 5.66 -7.42 -23.94
N THR A 204 5.86 -7.25 -22.63
CA THR A 204 7.04 -7.78 -21.93
C THR A 204 7.03 -9.31 -21.85
N ILE A 205 5.84 -9.92 -21.70
CA ILE A 205 5.69 -11.38 -21.72
C ILE A 205 5.98 -11.93 -23.11
N GLU A 206 5.33 -11.38 -24.14
CA GLU A 206 5.50 -11.83 -25.53
C GLU A 206 6.96 -11.74 -25.99
N THR A 207 7.65 -10.64 -25.68
CA THR A 207 9.07 -10.48 -26.01
C THR A 207 9.92 -11.54 -25.31
N LYS A 208 9.68 -11.82 -24.02
CA LYS A 208 10.38 -12.89 -23.29
C LYS A 208 10.10 -14.28 -23.86
N GLU A 209 8.85 -14.56 -24.24
CA GLU A 209 8.46 -15.83 -24.85
C GLU A 209 9.07 -16.02 -26.25
N VAL A 210 9.10 -14.97 -27.08
CA VAL A 210 9.78 -14.99 -28.38
C VAL A 210 11.27 -15.21 -28.22
N MET A 211 11.93 -14.49 -27.30
CA MET A 211 13.35 -14.70 -27.00
C MET A 211 13.62 -16.12 -26.52
N GLY A 212 12.76 -16.66 -25.67
CA GLY A 212 12.78 -18.07 -25.25
C GLY A 212 12.70 -18.99 -26.47
N ARG A 213 11.63 -18.90 -27.27
CA ARG A 213 11.43 -19.73 -28.46
C ARG A 213 12.63 -19.66 -29.43
N ASN A 214 13.17 -18.47 -29.68
CA ASN A 214 14.32 -18.28 -30.57
C ASN A 214 15.59 -18.93 -30.01
N LYS A 215 15.83 -18.83 -28.70
CA LYS A 215 16.95 -19.50 -28.02
C LYS A 215 16.85 -21.02 -28.17
N TRP A 216 15.66 -21.59 -28.00
CA TRP A 216 15.41 -23.03 -28.14
C TRP A 216 15.52 -23.51 -29.59
N LYS A 217 15.05 -22.72 -30.57
CA LYS A 217 15.24 -23.03 -31.99
C LYS A 217 16.72 -23.09 -32.38
N GLY A 218 17.53 -22.14 -31.91
CA GLY A 218 18.98 -22.14 -32.15
C GLY A 218 19.72 -23.29 -31.46
N PHE A 219 19.24 -23.72 -30.29
CA PHE A 219 19.78 -24.88 -29.56
C PHE A 219 19.44 -26.21 -30.26
N LEU A 220 18.17 -26.43 -30.62
CA LEU A 220 17.72 -27.66 -31.29
C LEU A 220 18.20 -27.74 -32.75
N GLY A 221 18.37 -26.61 -33.43
CA GLY A 221 18.89 -26.56 -34.79
C GLY A 221 20.39 -26.82 -34.91
N ARG A 222 21.15 -26.82 -33.80
CA ARG A 222 22.61 -27.02 -33.81
C ARG A 222 23.07 -28.47 -33.80
N ASN A 223 22.19 -29.42 -33.46
CA ASN A 223 22.52 -30.86 -33.43
C ASN A 223 21.51 -31.71 -34.22
N PRO A 224 21.47 -31.60 -35.57
CA PRO A 224 20.61 -32.45 -36.40
C PRO A 224 21.05 -33.93 -36.43
N LYS A 225 22.26 -34.26 -36.00
CA LYS A 225 22.86 -35.61 -36.12
C LYS A 225 22.65 -36.55 -34.91
N VAL A 226 22.00 -36.11 -33.84
CA VAL A 226 21.78 -36.96 -32.64
C VAL A 226 20.62 -37.96 -32.83
N PHE A 227 19.79 -37.76 -33.86
CA PHE A 227 18.69 -38.67 -34.21
C PHE A 227 18.96 -39.54 -35.44
N ASP A 228 20.16 -39.45 -36.02
CA ASP A 228 20.57 -40.37 -37.08
C ASP A 228 21.08 -41.67 -36.45
N VAL A 229 20.14 -42.47 -35.91
CA VAL A 229 20.38 -43.90 -35.67
C VAL A 229 20.37 -44.57 -37.04
N SER A 230 21.42 -44.33 -37.80
CA SER A 230 21.68 -45.01 -39.05
C SER A 230 21.86 -46.49 -38.72
N LYS A 231 20.90 -47.30 -39.16
CA LYS A 231 20.99 -48.74 -39.36
C LYS A 231 22.45 -49.18 -39.57
N GLN A 232 23.06 -49.81 -38.57
CA GLN A 232 24.23 -50.65 -38.79
C GLN A 232 23.75 -52.10 -38.82
N GLY A 233 23.99 -52.73 -39.97
CA GLY A 233 24.31 -54.15 -40.15
C GLY A 233 23.29 -55.15 -39.63
#